data_AF-A0A258L5H2-F1
#
_entry.id   AF-A0A258L5H2-F1
#
_cell.length_a   1.000
_cell.length_b   1.000
_cell.length_c   1.000
_cell.angle_alpha   90.00
_cell.angle_beta   90.00
_cell.angle_gamma   90.00
#
_symmetry.space_group_name_H-M   'P 1'
#
loop_
_entity.id
_entity.type
_entity.pdbx_description
1 polymer ?
#
loop_
_entity_poly.entity_id
_entity_poly.type
_entity_poly.pdbx_seq_one_letter_code
_entity_poly.pdbx_strand_id
1 'polypeptide(L)'
;MGYSSTTFEEGYLMSESSVSARTGGDYDRLISFLKNLALVVTIVGAVPTAITAYHAYTFKVPFSQVPQRLAQYDLWVKNIDCQIEYKALATAEGTRVDVGACPKTGDIALKLSSPDGKAAYQWIAYNELQKPGEAPTSSSFIDLLISSARADETPKPFKLAQGMEVVCQAIKGNSVVRVVKEGGKCYKELFSPIKGAVEKRDEVACSTPCS
;
A
#
# COMPACT_ATOMS: atom_id res chain seq x y z
N MET A 1 -38.96 -36.16 -40.78
CA MET A 1 -37.55 -35.79 -40.51
C MET A 1 -37.59 -34.83 -39.32
N GLY A 2 -37.08 -35.10 -38.12
CA GLY A 2 -36.20 -36.15 -37.63
C GLY A 2 -35.21 -35.52 -36.65
N TYR A 3 -35.36 -35.86 -35.35
CA TYR A 3 -34.35 -35.96 -34.26
C TYR A 3 -33.58 -34.68 -33.83
N SER A 4 -33.14 -34.45 -32.59
CA SER A 4 -32.88 -35.28 -31.40
C SER A 4 -32.76 -34.41 -30.12
N SER A 5 -33.07 -35.03 -28.97
CA SER A 5 -32.83 -34.68 -27.56
C SER A 5 -31.37 -34.30 -27.22
N THR A 6 -31.06 -33.61 -26.10
CA THR A 6 -30.97 -34.15 -24.72
C THR A 6 -31.25 -33.06 -23.66
N THR A 7 -32.15 -33.23 -22.68
CA THR A 7 -32.04 -33.95 -21.39
C THR A 7 -31.01 -33.32 -20.42
N PHE A 8 -31.49 -32.66 -19.37
CA PHE A 8 -30.76 -32.42 -18.12
C PHE A 8 -31.59 -33.08 -16.99
N GLU A 9 -31.38 -34.39 -16.83
CA GLU A 9 -31.46 -35.10 -15.54
C GLU A 9 -30.27 -34.59 -14.68
N GLU A 10 -30.27 -34.56 -13.35
CA GLU A 10 -30.97 -35.34 -12.34
C GLU A 10 -30.79 -34.69 -10.96
N GLY A 11 -31.63 -35.12 -10.01
CA GLY A 11 -31.55 -35.10 -8.54
C GLY A 11 -30.45 -34.29 -7.83
N TYR A 12 -30.77 -33.59 -6.74
CA TYR A 12 -31.33 -34.24 -5.56
C TYR A 12 -32.33 -33.34 -4.83
N LEU A 13 -33.53 -33.89 -4.66
CA LEU A 13 -34.48 -33.55 -3.62
C LEU A 13 -33.74 -33.41 -2.28
N MET A 14 -34.05 -32.33 -1.56
CA MET A 14 -33.85 -32.24 -0.12
C MET A 14 -34.48 -33.48 0.51
N SER A 15 -33.65 -34.46 0.86
CA SER A 15 -34.09 -35.58 1.67
C SER A 15 -34.26 -35.03 3.09
N GLU A 16 -35.49 -34.66 3.45
CA GLU A 16 -35.93 -34.72 4.84
C GLU A 16 -35.80 -36.18 5.30
N SER A 17 -34.61 -36.55 5.72
CA SER A 17 -34.39 -37.77 6.49
C SER A 17 -34.90 -37.48 7.89
N SER A 18 -36.18 -37.80 8.11
CA SER A 18 -36.77 -37.93 9.43
C SER A 18 -36.04 -39.04 10.19
N VAL A 19 -35.02 -38.69 10.98
CA VAL A 19 -34.44 -39.59 11.96
C VAL A 19 -35.32 -39.56 13.20
N SER A 20 -35.98 -40.70 13.42
CA SER A 20 -36.83 -41.02 14.55
C SER A 20 -36.17 -40.70 15.90
N ALA A 21 -36.97 -40.12 16.80
CA ALA A 21 -36.56 -39.64 18.11
C ALA A 21 -35.86 -40.70 18.98
N ARG A 22 -34.72 -40.32 19.57
CA ARG A 22 -34.25 -40.75 20.91
C ARG A 22 -33.16 -39.79 21.43
N THR A 23 -33.38 -39.28 22.65
CA THR A 23 -32.51 -38.42 23.51
C THR A 23 -32.25 -36.97 23.04
N GLY A 24 -33.27 -36.11 23.19
CA GLY A 24 -33.25 -34.68 22.88
C GLY A 24 -32.66 -33.77 23.96
N GLY A 25 -31.36 -33.88 24.23
CA GLY A 25 -30.65 -32.95 25.12
C GLY A 25 -29.29 -32.52 24.58
N ASP A 26 -28.48 -33.47 24.11
CA ASP A 26 -27.11 -33.18 23.68
C ASP A 26 -27.00 -32.68 22.23
N TYR A 27 -27.89 -33.12 21.33
CA TYR A 27 -27.89 -32.68 19.93
C TYR A 27 -28.31 -31.21 19.77
N ASP A 28 -29.36 -30.77 20.48
CA ASP A 28 -29.78 -29.36 20.45
C ASP A 28 -28.73 -28.44 21.06
N ARG A 29 -28.05 -28.92 22.12
CA ARG A 29 -26.94 -28.20 22.76
C ARG A 29 -25.76 -28.07 21.81
N LEU A 30 -25.40 -29.14 21.10
CA LEU A 30 -24.32 -29.15 20.10
C LEU A 30 -24.65 -28.26 18.90
N ILE A 31 -25.88 -28.32 18.37
CA ILE A 31 -26.34 -27.42 17.30
C ILE A 31 -26.30 -25.96 17.77
N SER A 32 -26.71 -25.66 19.00
CA SER A 32 -26.66 -24.31 19.54
C SER A 32 -25.23 -23.81 19.74
N PHE A 33 -24.31 -24.67 20.20
CA PHE A 33 -22.88 -24.34 20.26
C PHE A 33 -22.31 -24.04 18.87
N LEU A 34 -22.59 -24.88 17.88
CA LEU A 34 -22.14 -24.67 16.50
C LEU A 34 -22.68 -23.37 15.89
N LYS A 35 -23.96 -23.05 16.12
CA LYS A 35 -24.56 -21.78 15.67
C LYS A 35 -23.89 -20.57 16.31
N ASN A 36 -23.65 -20.60 17.62
CA ASN A 36 -22.95 -19.53 18.33
C ASN A 36 -21.50 -19.39 17.85
N LEU A 37 -20.80 -20.51 17.61
CA LEU A 37 -19.42 -20.52 17.14
C LEU A 37 -19.33 -19.97 15.71
N ALA A 38 -20.26 -20.34 14.83
CA ALA A 38 -20.38 -19.77 13.49
C ALA A 38 -20.65 -18.26 13.53
N LEU A 39 -21.52 -17.79 14.43
CA LEU A 39 -21.79 -16.36 14.62
C LEU A 39 -20.56 -15.58 15.13
N VAL A 40 -19.79 -16.16 16.05
CA VAL A 40 -18.54 -15.54 16.53
C VAL A 40 -17.53 -15.43 15.39
N VAL A 41 -17.37 -16.49 14.59
CA VAL A 41 -16.45 -16.50 13.44
C VAL A 41 -16.85 -15.45 12.39
N THR A 42 -18.16 -15.28 12.11
CA THR A 42 -18.60 -14.27 11.14
C THR A 42 -18.38 -12.85 11.65
N ILE A 43 -18.63 -12.57 12.93
CA ILE A 43 -18.37 -11.24 13.53
C ILE A 43 -16.88 -10.94 13.50
N VAL A 44 -16.04 -11.86 13.97
CA VAL A 44 -14.58 -11.67 14.01
C VAL A 44 -14.02 -11.50 12.59
N GLY A 45 -14.52 -12.26 11.62
CA GLY A 45 -14.13 -12.13 10.21
C GLY A 45 -14.52 -10.80 9.57
N ALA A 46 -15.57 -10.13 10.06
CA ALA A 46 -16.05 -8.85 9.53
C ALA A 46 -15.32 -7.61 10.12
N VAL A 47 -14.61 -7.76 11.25
CA VAL A 47 -13.93 -6.63 11.92
C VAL A 47 -12.95 -5.89 11.00
N PRO A 48 -12.03 -6.56 10.27
CA PRO A 48 -11.08 -5.86 9.40
C PRO A 48 -11.78 -5.06 8.29
N THR A 49 -12.86 -5.60 7.73
CA THR A 49 -13.68 -4.94 6.70
C THR A 49 -14.33 -3.67 7.22
N ALA A 50 -14.91 -3.71 8.42
CA ALA A 50 -15.54 -2.53 9.03
C ALA A 50 -14.51 -1.43 9.34
N ILE A 51 -13.34 -1.79 9.87
CA ILE A 51 -12.24 -0.86 10.12
C ILE A 51 -11.75 -0.22 8.81
N THR A 52 -11.58 -1.03 7.77
CA THR A 52 -11.16 -0.56 6.45
C THR A 52 -12.19 0.38 5.84
N ALA A 53 -13.48 0.08 5.97
CA ALA A 53 -14.57 0.94 5.50
C ALA A 53 -14.59 2.28 6.24
N TYR A 54 -14.39 2.26 7.56
CA TYR A 54 -14.28 3.47 8.37
C TYR A 54 -13.13 4.38 7.90
N HIS A 55 -11.95 3.80 7.64
CA HIS A 55 -10.81 4.56 7.13
C HIS A 55 -11.00 5.06 5.70
N ALA A 56 -11.58 4.24 4.81
CA ALA A 56 -11.93 4.65 3.45
C ALA A 56 -12.82 5.88 3.45
N TYR A 57 -13.86 5.88 4.30
CA TYR A 57 -14.78 6.99 4.47
C TYR A 57 -14.08 8.23 5.07
N THR A 58 -13.35 8.05 6.17
CA THR A 58 -12.72 9.15 6.91
C THR A 58 -11.64 9.85 6.10
N PHE A 59 -10.81 9.10 5.38
CA PHE A 59 -9.67 9.63 4.64
C PHE A 59 -9.93 9.86 3.15
N LYS A 60 -11.15 9.54 2.68
CA LYS A 60 -11.56 9.66 1.28
C LYS A 60 -10.62 8.92 0.33
N VAL A 61 -10.19 7.73 0.73
CA VAL A 61 -9.35 6.83 -0.09
C VAL A 61 -10.16 5.61 -0.52
N PRO A 62 -9.92 5.03 -1.70
CA PRO A 62 -10.62 3.82 -2.14
C PRO A 62 -10.43 2.67 -1.14
N PHE A 63 -11.50 1.93 -0.84
CA PHE A 63 -11.49 0.82 0.12
C PHE A 63 -10.36 -0.19 -0.13
N SER A 64 -10.15 -0.55 -1.39
CA SER A 64 -9.10 -1.49 -1.81
C SER A 64 -7.67 -0.99 -1.55
N GLN A 65 -7.46 0.32 -1.41
CA GLN A 65 -6.14 0.91 -1.18
C GLN A 65 -5.83 1.12 0.30
N VAL A 66 -6.83 1.12 1.18
CA VAL A 66 -6.66 1.43 2.60
C VAL A 66 -5.55 0.61 3.27
N PRO A 67 -5.48 -0.73 3.13
CA PRO A 67 -4.44 -1.52 3.80
C PRO A 67 -3.02 -1.08 3.37
N GLN A 68 -2.83 -0.84 2.08
CA GLN A 68 -1.55 -0.37 1.54
C GLN A 68 -1.21 1.03 2.04
N ARG A 69 -2.18 1.94 2.12
CA ARG A 69 -1.97 3.30 2.64
C ARG A 69 -1.63 3.31 4.14
N LEU A 70 -2.22 2.41 4.92
CA LEU A 70 -1.89 2.24 6.33
C LEU A 70 -0.49 1.66 6.51
N ALA A 71 -0.11 0.64 5.74
CA ALA A 71 1.25 0.12 5.76
C ALA A 71 2.30 1.19 5.37
N GLN A 72 1.99 2.03 4.37
CA GLN A 72 2.83 3.18 4.04
C GLN A 72 2.89 4.19 5.18
N TYR A 73 1.77 4.51 5.82
CA TYR A 73 1.74 5.39 6.99
C TYR A 73 2.66 4.86 8.11
N ASP A 74 2.64 3.56 8.39
CA ASP A 74 3.50 2.95 9.40
C ASP A 74 4.99 3.11 9.06
N LEU A 75 5.38 2.99 7.78
CA LEU A 75 6.75 3.25 7.34
C LEU A 75 7.14 4.73 7.46
N TRP A 76 6.21 5.65 7.19
CA TRP A 76 6.43 7.08 7.42
C TRP A 76 6.65 7.40 8.89
N VAL A 77 5.87 6.78 9.79
CA VAL A 77 6.03 6.94 11.24
C VAL A 77 7.35 6.35 11.71
N LYS A 78 7.70 5.14 11.25
CA LYS A 78 8.94 4.45 11.59
C LYS A 78 10.19 5.25 11.20
N ASN A 79 10.16 5.91 10.05
CA ASN A 79 11.32 6.60 9.45
C ASN A 79 11.27 8.13 9.59
N ILE A 80 10.43 8.67 10.47
CA ILE A 80 10.20 10.12 10.59
C ILE A 80 11.43 10.88 11.10
N ASP A 81 12.42 10.23 11.69
CA ASP A 81 13.62 10.89 12.20
C ASP A 81 14.82 10.76 11.24
N CYS A 82 14.64 10.12 10.08
CA CYS A 82 15.72 9.89 9.13
C CYS A 82 15.99 11.13 8.27
N GLN A 83 17.25 11.57 8.22
CA GLN A 83 17.73 12.52 7.21
C GLN A 83 18.06 11.75 5.95
N ILE A 84 17.32 12.03 4.87
CA ILE A 84 17.45 11.31 3.60
C ILE A 84 18.12 12.21 2.57
N GLU A 85 19.26 11.75 2.09
CA GLU A 85 19.93 12.28 0.91
C GLU A 85 19.48 11.46 -0.30
N TYR A 86 18.67 12.08 -1.18
CA TYR A 86 18.17 11.40 -2.37
C TYR A 86 19.17 11.51 -3.51
N LYS A 87 19.42 10.39 -4.18
CA LYS A 87 20.16 10.31 -5.43
C LYS A 87 19.19 10.24 -6.60
N ALA A 88 19.36 11.15 -7.54
CA ALA A 88 18.48 11.26 -8.70
C ALA A 88 18.90 10.34 -9.83
N LEU A 89 17.92 9.60 -10.35
CA LEU A 89 18.02 8.75 -11.52
C LEU A 89 16.99 9.25 -12.53
N ALA A 90 17.45 9.68 -13.71
CA ALA A 90 16.57 9.98 -14.82
C ALA A 90 16.24 8.67 -15.55
N THR A 91 14.95 8.40 -15.81
CA THR A 91 14.54 7.28 -16.68
C THR A 91 14.53 7.72 -18.14
N ALA A 92 14.51 6.76 -19.06
CA ALA A 92 14.50 7.01 -20.50
C ALA A 92 13.28 7.82 -20.98
N GLU A 93 12.18 7.81 -20.22
CA GLU A 93 10.90 8.46 -20.56
C GLU A 93 10.76 9.86 -19.93
N GLY A 94 11.82 10.41 -19.34
CA GLY A 94 11.80 11.74 -18.72
C GLY A 94 11.16 11.78 -17.32
N THR A 95 10.66 10.65 -16.82
CA THR A 95 10.30 10.50 -15.41
C THR A 95 11.58 10.49 -14.56
N ARG A 96 11.57 11.23 -13.46
CA ARG A 96 12.70 11.30 -12.55
C ARG A 96 12.41 10.51 -11.28
N VAL A 97 13.32 9.60 -10.93
CA VAL A 97 13.26 8.77 -9.74
C VAL A 97 14.36 9.21 -8.80
N ASP A 98 14.01 9.80 -7.67
CA ASP A 98 14.97 10.10 -6.61
C ASP A 98 14.88 9.00 -5.54
N VAL A 99 16.03 8.43 -5.16
CA VAL A 99 16.12 7.31 -4.22
C VAL A 99 17.05 7.65 -3.06
N GLY A 100 16.61 7.43 -1.83
CA GLY A 100 17.45 7.51 -0.63
C GLY A 100 17.17 6.35 0.31
N ALA A 101 18.00 6.17 1.33
CA ALA A 101 17.80 5.13 2.34
C ALA A 101 17.90 5.75 3.74
N CYS A 102 17.08 5.28 4.67
CA CYS A 102 17.21 5.68 6.07
C CYS A 102 18.46 5.01 6.68
N PRO A 103 19.41 5.78 7.24
CA PRO A 103 20.63 5.21 7.82
C PRO A 103 20.39 4.29 9.02
N LYS A 104 19.26 4.46 9.73
CA LYS A 104 18.94 3.71 10.95
C LYS A 104 18.26 2.38 10.68
N THR A 105 17.33 2.35 9.74
CA THR A 105 16.46 1.18 9.49
C THR A 105 16.85 0.44 8.22
N GLY A 106 17.56 1.09 7.30
CA GLY A 106 17.83 0.57 5.96
C GLY A 106 16.63 0.65 5.00
N ASP A 107 15.47 1.16 5.45
CA ASP A 107 14.29 1.33 4.61
C ASP A 107 14.58 2.35 3.50
N ILE A 108 14.00 2.13 2.32
CA ILE A 108 14.27 2.93 1.12
C ILE A 108 13.16 3.95 0.92
N ALA A 109 13.53 5.22 0.73
CA ALA A 109 12.62 6.29 0.37
C ALA A 109 12.71 6.59 -1.14
N LEU A 110 11.57 6.64 -1.80
CA LEU A 110 11.42 6.92 -3.21
C LEU A 110 10.62 8.20 -3.42
N LYS A 111 11.06 9.04 -4.35
CA LYS A 111 10.29 10.14 -4.93
C LYS A 111 10.25 9.95 -6.44
N LEU A 112 9.04 9.87 -6.99
CA LEU A 112 8.81 9.90 -8.42
C LEU A 112 8.35 11.29 -8.81
N SER A 113 9.01 11.90 -9.78
CA SER A 113 8.59 13.17 -10.36
C SER A 113 8.26 12.96 -11.83
N SER A 114 7.02 13.24 -12.19
CA SER A 114 6.53 13.20 -13.58
C SER A 114 6.93 14.49 -14.31
N PRO A 115 7.09 14.44 -15.66
CA PRO A 115 7.30 15.64 -16.48
C PRO A 115 6.25 16.74 -16.27
N ASP A 116 5.02 16.36 -15.89
CA ASP A 116 3.91 17.27 -15.59
C ASP A 116 4.08 18.03 -14.26
N GLY A 117 5.22 17.86 -13.57
CA GLY A 117 5.53 18.52 -12.30
C GLY A 117 4.88 17.87 -11.07
N LYS A 118 4.14 16.77 -11.24
CA LYS A 118 3.57 15.99 -10.13
C LYS A 118 4.66 15.13 -9.47
N ALA A 119 4.66 15.07 -8.15
CA ALA A 119 5.55 14.21 -7.39
C ALA A 119 4.79 13.24 -6.46
N ALA A 120 5.22 11.99 -6.41
CA ALA A 120 4.70 10.95 -5.52
C ALA A 120 5.83 10.40 -4.64
N TYR A 121 5.52 10.02 -3.40
CA TYR A 121 6.51 9.53 -2.43
C TYR A 121 6.12 8.17 -1.86
N GLN A 122 7.11 7.33 -1.60
CA GLN A 122 6.91 6.01 -0.99
C GLN A 122 8.08 5.59 -0.13
N TRP A 123 7.78 4.80 0.89
CA TRP A 123 8.77 4.00 1.58
C TRP A 123 8.66 2.54 1.18
N ILE A 124 9.79 1.88 1.00
CA ILE A 124 9.90 0.44 0.86
C ILE A 124 10.63 -0.07 2.09
N ALA A 125 10.00 -0.99 2.81
CA ALA A 125 10.63 -1.61 3.96
C ALA A 125 11.81 -2.47 3.50
N TYR A 126 12.95 -2.41 4.19
CA TYR A 126 14.14 -3.15 3.78
C TYR A 126 13.89 -4.67 3.67
N ASN A 127 13.06 -5.20 4.58
CA ASN A 127 12.67 -6.61 4.62
C ASN A 127 11.71 -7.03 3.49
N GLU A 128 11.12 -6.08 2.77
CA GLU A 128 10.26 -6.33 1.61
C GLU A 128 11.01 -6.26 0.29
N LEU A 129 12.31 -5.92 0.31
CA LEU A 129 13.13 -5.93 -0.89
C LEU A 129 13.26 -7.36 -1.43
N GLN A 130 12.83 -7.54 -2.67
CA GLN A 130 12.95 -8.82 -3.37
C GLN A 130 14.42 -9.25 -3.41
N LYS A 131 14.66 -10.49 -3.00
CA LYS A 131 15.96 -11.12 -3.21
C LYS A 131 16.14 -11.36 -4.71
N PRO A 132 17.36 -11.23 -5.25
CA PRO A 132 17.62 -11.54 -6.65
C PRO A 132 17.11 -12.94 -7.00
N GLY A 133 16.20 -13.04 -7.98
CA GLY A 133 15.64 -14.30 -8.47
C GLY A 133 14.27 -14.71 -7.89
N GLU A 134 13.69 -13.92 -6.98
CA GLU A 134 12.34 -14.16 -6.45
C GLU A 134 11.27 -13.41 -7.27
N ALA A 135 10.10 -14.02 -7.47
CA ALA A 135 9.01 -13.38 -8.21
C ALA A 135 8.45 -12.17 -7.43
N PRO A 136 7.98 -11.12 -8.12
CA PRO A 136 7.52 -9.92 -7.43
C PRO A 136 6.29 -10.19 -6.58
N THR A 137 6.38 -9.87 -5.27
CA THR A 137 5.33 -10.13 -4.28
C THR A 137 4.52 -8.89 -3.89
N SER A 138 4.89 -7.69 -4.34
CA SER A 138 4.35 -6.43 -3.82
C SER A 138 3.63 -5.60 -4.89
N SER A 139 2.35 -5.30 -4.68
CA SER A 139 1.52 -4.36 -5.44
C SER A 139 1.91 -2.89 -5.19
N SER A 140 3.17 -2.55 -5.45
CA SER A 140 3.72 -1.21 -5.28
C SER A 140 3.52 -0.39 -6.55
N PHE A 141 3.50 0.95 -6.50
CA PHE A 141 3.36 1.74 -7.74
C PHE A 141 4.54 1.57 -8.68
N ILE A 142 5.68 1.06 -8.18
CA ILE A 142 6.83 0.70 -9.02
C ILE A 142 6.48 -0.42 -10.00
N ASP A 143 5.47 -1.25 -9.75
CA ASP A 143 5.00 -2.25 -10.73
C ASP A 143 4.47 -1.59 -12.02
N LEU A 144 3.96 -0.35 -11.93
CA LEU A 144 3.55 0.42 -13.11
C LEU A 144 4.76 0.87 -13.94
N LEU A 145 5.93 1.05 -13.32
CA LEU A 145 7.18 1.40 -13.98
C LEU A 145 7.98 0.16 -14.42
N ILE A 146 7.74 -1.00 -13.79
CA ILE A 146 8.37 -2.28 -14.12
C ILE A 146 7.52 -3.06 -15.14
N SER A 147 6.64 -2.39 -15.90
CA SER A 147 6.00 -3.03 -17.05
C SER A 147 7.02 -3.17 -18.19
N SER A 148 7.68 -4.33 -18.22
CA SER A 148 8.62 -4.83 -19.25
C SER A 148 10.09 -4.35 -19.19
N ALA A 149 10.83 -4.80 -18.18
CA ALA A 149 12.27 -4.98 -18.37
C ALA A 149 12.51 -6.20 -19.28
N ARG A 150 12.54 -6.00 -20.61
CA ARG A 150 13.14 -7.01 -21.50
C ARG A 150 14.65 -6.97 -21.26
N ALA A 151 15.23 -8.11 -20.93
CA ALA A 151 16.66 -8.29 -20.63
C ALA A 151 17.54 -8.22 -21.89
N ASP A 152 17.30 -7.24 -22.75
CA ASP A 152 18.06 -7.02 -23.97
C ASP A 152 18.26 -5.51 -24.15
N GLU A 153 19.06 -4.90 -23.30
CA GLU A 153 19.75 -3.65 -23.63
C GLU A 153 20.90 -3.42 -22.65
N THR A 154 22.08 -3.15 -23.22
CA THR A 154 23.32 -2.83 -22.52
C THR A 154 23.10 -1.66 -21.55
N PRO A 155 23.65 -1.66 -20.32
CA PRO A 155 23.40 -0.60 -19.35
C PRO A 155 23.83 0.77 -19.90
N LYS A 156 22.87 1.62 -20.27
CA LYS A 156 23.16 3.01 -20.62
C LYS A 156 23.58 3.74 -19.34
N PRO A 157 24.65 4.54 -19.36
CA PRO A 157 25.09 5.26 -18.17
C PRO A 157 24.02 6.28 -17.76
N PHE A 158 23.46 6.09 -16.56
CA PHE A 158 22.51 7.04 -15.96
C PHE A 158 23.24 8.34 -15.61
N LYS A 159 22.64 9.49 -15.97
CA LYS A 159 23.14 10.80 -15.54
C LYS A 159 22.63 11.08 -14.12
N LEU A 160 23.55 11.18 -13.16
CA LEU A 160 23.25 11.68 -11.82
C LEU A 160 22.83 13.15 -11.93
N ALA A 161 21.58 13.46 -11.63
CA ALA A 161 21.09 14.84 -11.52
C ALA A 161 21.21 15.31 -10.07
N GLN A 162 21.24 16.63 -9.83
CA GLN A 162 21.31 17.19 -8.47
C GLN A 162 20.14 16.68 -7.62
N GLY A 163 20.44 15.98 -6.52
CA GLY A 163 19.48 15.32 -5.65
C GLY A 163 18.67 16.27 -4.77
N MET A 164 17.68 15.69 -4.08
CA MET A 164 16.88 16.36 -3.04
C MET A 164 17.40 15.92 -1.67
N GLU A 165 17.41 16.81 -0.68
CA GLU A 165 17.80 16.51 0.69
C GLU A 165 16.66 16.84 1.65
N VAL A 166 16.36 15.96 2.60
CA VAL A 166 15.39 16.24 3.68
C VAL A 166 16.13 16.89 4.84
N VAL A 167 15.90 18.19 5.04
CA VAL A 167 16.53 18.99 6.11
C VAL A 167 15.94 18.65 7.47
N CYS A 168 14.61 18.63 7.53
CA CYS A 168 13.86 18.17 8.70
C CYS A 168 12.53 17.57 8.27
N GLN A 169 11.94 16.77 9.16
CA GLN A 169 10.59 16.27 9.00
C GLN A 169 9.98 15.97 10.39
N ALA A 170 8.66 16.10 10.50
CA ALA A 170 7.90 15.83 11.72
C ALA A 170 6.46 15.42 11.39
N ILE A 171 5.86 14.61 12.25
CA ILE A 171 4.43 14.26 12.17
C ILE A 171 3.61 15.32 12.91
N LYS A 172 2.54 15.79 12.26
CA LYS A 172 1.56 16.72 12.82
C LYS A 172 0.16 16.21 12.52
N GLY A 173 -0.44 15.54 13.50
CA GLY A 173 -1.70 14.82 13.30
C GLY A 173 -1.53 13.70 12.26
N ASN A 174 -2.32 13.73 11.19
CA ASN A 174 -2.28 12.72 10.12
C ASN A 174 -1.44 13.14 8.90
N SER A 175 -0.65 14.18 9.04
CA SER A 175 0.21 14.72 7.98
C SER A 175 1.66 14.81 8.45
N VAL A 176 2.58 14.75 7.49
CA VAL A 176 4.01 14.97 7.67
C VAL A 176 4.34 16.37 7.18
N VAL A 177 4.95 17.16 8.04
CA VAL A 177 5.54 18.44 7.69
C VAL A 177 7.03 18.20 7.49
N ARG A 178 7.56 18.55 6.31
CA ARG A 178 8.99 18.43 6.04
C ARG A 178 9.54 19.66 5.33
N VAL A 179 10.81 19.92 5.54
CA VAL A 179 11.57 20.90 4.77
C VAL A 179 12.56 20.15 3.92
N VAL A 180 12.47 20.34 2.60
CA VAL A 180 13.33 19.71 1.61
C VAL A 180 14.16 20.77 0.88
N LYS A 181 15.43 20.46 0.63
CA LYS A 181 16.33 21.26 -0.19
C LYS A 181 16.43 20.64 -1.57
N GLU A 182 16.06 21.39 -2.59
CA GLU A 182 16.02 20.96 -3.98
C GLU A 182 16.43 22.12 -4.89
N GLY A 183 17.42 21.89 -5.77
CA GLY A 183 17.89 22.92 -6.71
C GLY A 183 18.43 24.19 -6.03
N GLY A 184 19.05 24.06 -4.86
CA GLY A 184 19.59 25.19 -4.09
C GLY A 184 18.56 26.01 -3.30
N LYS A 185 17.27 25.67 -3.39
CA LYS A 185 16.18 26.29 -2.64
C LYS A 185 15.59 25.32 -1.62
N CYS A 186 14.93 25.85 -0.59
CA CYS A 186 14.24 25.06 0.41
C CYS A 186 12.73 25.22 0.32
N TYR A 187 12.00 24.12 0.49
CA TYR A 187 10.56 24.07 0.40
C TYR A 187 9.99 23.41 1.64
N LYS A 188 8.98 24.03 2.25
CA LYS A 188 8.16 23.40 3.28
C LYS A 188 7.01 22.69 2.60
N GLU A 189 6.95 21.38 2.81
CA GLU A 189 5.92 20.51 2.26
C GLU A 189 5.03 19.99 3.38
N LEU A 190 3.72 20.07 3.17
CA LEU A 190 2.72 19.35 3.93
C LEU A 190 2.32 18.13 3.10
N PHE A 191 2.69 16.95 3.57
CA PHE A 191 2.44 15.68 2.91
C PHE A 191 1.45 14.85 3.71
N SER A 192 0.47 14.23 3.06
CA SER A 192 -0.41 13.27 3.72
C SER A 192 0.06 11.85 3.41
N PRO A 193 0.59 11.08 4.39
CA PRO A 193 1.02 9.71 4.15
C PRO A 193 -0.12 8.78 3.73
N ILE A 194 -1.31 9.02 4.29
CA ILE A 194 -2.51 8.23 4.00
C ILE A 194 -2.98 8.46 2.55
N LYS A 195 -2.94 9.70 2.06
CA LYS A 195 -3.26 9.99 0.65
C LYS A 195 -2.07 9.74 -0.30
N GLY A 196 -0.86 9.67 0.24
CA GLY A 196 0.39 9.55 -0.51
C GLY A 196 0.69 10.74 -1.42
N ALA A 197 0.25 11.94 -1.05
CA ALA A 197 0.36 13.14 -1.89
C ALA A 197 0.81 14.36 -1.07
N VAL A 198 1.52 15.28 -1.74
CA VAL A 198 1.85 16.60 -1.19
C VAL A 198 0.61 17.49 -1.30
N GLU A 199 0.11 17.97 -0.17
CA GLU A 199 -1.07 18.83 -0.07
C GLU A 199 -0.71 20.31 -0.23
N LYS A 200 0.47 20.72 0.27
CA LYS A 200 0.97 22.09 0.14
C LYS A 200 2.49 22.09 0.01
N ARG A 201 3.02 23.02 -0.79
CA ARG A 201 4.45 23.26 -0.96
C ARG A 201 4.72 24.75 -1.07
N ASP A 202 5.50 25.30 -0.15
CA ASP A 202 5.87 26.71 -0.12
C ASP A 202 7.40 26.87 -0.06
N GLU A 203 7.98 27.82 -0.80
CA GLU A 203 9.41 28.15 -0.67
C GLU A 203 9.66 28.83 0.70
N VAL A 204 10.68 28.37 1.43
CA VAL A 204 11.02 28.85 2.78
C VAL A 204 12.54 28.92 2.98
N ALA A 205 12.98 29.59 4.04
CA ALA A 205 14.38 29.53 4.47
C ALA A 205 14.76 28.10 4.91
N CYS A 206 15.95 27.63 4.58
CA CYS A 206 16.41 26.29 4.93
C CYS A 206 16.53 26.05 6.46
N SER A 207 16.60 27.11 7.26
CA SER A 207 16.59 27.05 8.73
C SER A 207 15.18 26.95 9.34
N THR A 208 14.13 26.91 8.51
CA THR A 208 12.74 26.83 8.98
C THR A 208 12.51 25.50 9.72
N PRO A 209 12.01 25.51 10.97
CA PRO A 209 11.78 24.28 11.72
C PRO A 209 10.54 23.52 11.23
N CYS A 210 10.59 22.20 11.41
CA CYS A 210 9.47 21.30 11.18
C CYS A 210 8.64 21.16 12.47
N SER A 211 7.73 22.10 12.69
CA SER A 211 6.74 22.15 13.80
C SER A 211 5.32 22.42 13.29
#